data_AF-A0A0Q9B0R9-F1
#
_entry.id   AF-A0A0Q9B0R9-F1
#
_cell.length_a   1.000
_cell.length_b   1.000
_cell.length_c   1.000
_cell.angle_alpha   90.00
_cell.angle_beta   90.00
_cell.angle_gamma   90.00
#
_symmetry.space_group_name_H-M   'P 1'
#
loop_
_entity.id
_entity.type
_entity.pdbx_description
1 polymer ?
#
loop_
_entity_poly.entity_id
_entity_poly.type
_entity_poly.pdbx_seq_one_letter_code
_entity_poly.pdbx_strand_id
1 'polypeptide(L)' 'MMSMLLEDLFADTTRRHGTVYVYNRGFGHSTANCSCGWAGRRRRLKAAAEQDAWSHCARVGCAVSVPLVNPARW' A
#
# COMPACT_ATOMS: atom_id res chain seq x y z
N MET A 1 -8.85 34.97 3.22
CA MET A 1 -7.64 34.27 3.71
C MET A 1 -8.02 32.84 4.10
N MET A 2 -8.30 32.00 3.10
CA MET A 2 -8.79 30.62 3.24
C MET A 2 -8.22 29.73 2.12
N SER A 3 -7.11 30.16 1.48
CA SER A 3 -6.46 29.40 0.40
C SER A 3 -5.17 28.70 0.86
N MET A 4 -4.53 29.15 1.95
CA MET A 4 -3.29 28.55 2.45
C MET A 4 -3.49 27.15 3.06
N LEU A 5 -4.69 26.81 3.56
CA LEU A 5 -4.96 25.48 4.15
C LEU A 5 -5.29 24.41 3.11
N LEU A 6 -5.81 24.78 1.94
CA LEU A 6 -6.17 23.82 0.89
C LEU A 6 -4.91 23.38 0.12
N GLU A 7 -4.06 24.35 -0.23
CA GLU A 7 -2.80 24.14 -0.93
C GLU A 7 -1.84 23.27 -0.10
N ASP A 8 -1.75 23.46 1.22
CA ASP A 8 -0.93 22.61 2.11
C ASP A 8 -1.48 21.18 2.25
N LEU A 9 -2.82 21.01 2.25
CA LEU A 9 -3.46 19.69 2.22
C LEU A 9 -3.11 18.95 0.92
N PHE A 10 -3.17 19.65 -0.22
CA PHE A 10 -2.82 19.09 -1.53
C PHE A 10 -1.31 18.94 -1.71
N ALA A 11 -0.49 19.80 -1.11
CA ALA A 11 0.97 19.66 -1.11
C ALA A 11 1.41 18.45 -0.28
N ASP A 12 0.77 18.14 0.86
CA ASP A 12 1.03 16.90 1.59
C ASP A 12 0.61 15.65 0.78
N THR A 13 -0.41 15.76 -0.08
CA THR A 13 -0.75 14.68 -1.03
C THR A 13 0.30 14.46 -2.13
N THR A 14 1.24 15.37 -2.32
CA THR A 14 2.41 15.17 -3.19
C THR A 14 3.59 14.47 -2.50
N ARG A 15 3.46 14.02 -1.24
CA ARG A 15 4.37 13.02 -0.65
C ARG A 15 4.21 11.67 -1.36
N ARG A 16 4.83 11.51 -2.53
CA ARG A 16 4.91 10.30 -3.39
C ARG A 16 3.97 9.16 -2.93
N HIS A 17 2.66 9.39 -3.01
CA HIS A 17 1.70 8.37 -2.65
C HIS A 17 1.83 7.25 -3.67
N GLY A 18 1.96 6.02 -3.17
CA GLY A 18 2.09 4.83 -3.99
C GLY A 18 0.80 4.03 -4.05
N THR A 19 0.85 2.96 -4.84
CA THR A 19 -0.18 1.94 -4.88
C THR A 19 0.34 0.68 -4.22
N VAL A 20 -0.39 0.18 -3.23
CA VAL A 20 -0.10 -1.04 -2.48
C VAL A 20 -0.76 -2.24 -3.15
N TYR A 21 -0.04 -3.34 -3.24
CA TYR A 21 -0.54 -4.63 -3.72
C TYR A 21 0.10 -5.77 -2.91
N VAL A 22 -0.54 -6.93 -2.93
CA VAL A 22 -0.08 -8.15 -2.28
C VAL A 22 0.29 -9.19 -3.34
N TYR A 23 1.53 -9.66 -3.26
CA TYR A 23 1.95 -10.87 -3.94
C TYR A 23 1.60 -12.08 -3.08
N ASN A 24 0.89 -13.05 -3.65
CA ASN A 24 0.68 -14.36 -3.06
C ASN A 24 1.36 -15.41 -3.95
N ARG A 25 2.53 -15.88 -3.55
CA ARG A 25 3.34 -16.86 -4.32
C ARG A 25 3.10 -18.31 -3.88
N GLY A 26 1.97 -18.57 -3.21
CA GLY A 26 1.64 -19.89 -2.67
C GLY A 26 1.87 -20.01 -1.17
N PHE A 27 1.81 -21.24 -0.66
CA PHE A 27 1.78 -21.52 0.77
C PHE A 27 2.98 -20.91 1.50
N GLY A 28 2.72 -20.05 2.47
CA GLY A 28 3.77 -19.46 3.29
C GLY A 28 4.49 -18.23 2.69
N HIS A 29 4.14 -17.81 1.47
CA HIS A 29 4.93 -16.83 0.70
C HIS A 29 4.09 -15.66 0.19
N SER A 30 3.45 -14.93 1.12
CA SER A 30 2.71 -13.70 0.80
C SER A 30 3.47 -12.45 1.27
N THR A 31 3.44 -11.36 0.50
CA THR A 31 4.11 -10.09 0.85
C THR A 31 3.38 -8.91 0.24
N ALA A 32 3.17 -7.85 1.02
CA ALA A 32 2.66 -6.56 0.53
C ALA A 32 3.81 -5.65 0.09
N ASN A 33 3.66 -4.95 -1.03
CA ASN A 33 4.60 -3.96 -1.51
C ASN A 33 3.85 -2.70 -1.96
N CYS A 34 4.52 -1.55 -1.94
CA CYS A 34 4.00 -0.29 -2.41
C CYS A 34 4.95 0.36 -3.40
N SER A 35 4.42 1.01 -4.44
CA SER A 35 5.24 1.80 -5.37
C SER A 35 5.90 3.04 -4.73
N CYS A 36 5.55 3.38 -3.48
CA CYS A 36 6.26 4.39 -2.70
C CYS A 36 7.64 3.91 -2.17
N GLY A 37 7.99 2.64 -2.40
CA GLY A 37 9.26 2.03 -1.97
C GLY A 37 9.16 1.19 -0.69
N TRP A 38 8.00 1.17 -0.04
CA TRP A 38 7.77 0.31 1.13
C TRP A 38 7.53 -1.15 0.73
N ALA A 39 8.08 -2.07 1.53
CA ALA A 39 7.85 -3.51 1.45
C ALA A 39 7.52 -4.06 2.85
N GLY A 40 6.45 -4.84 2.92
CA GLY A 40 6.02 -5.54 4.12
C GLY A 40 6.86 -6.79 4.40
N ARG A 41 6.65 -7.39 5.58
CA ARG A 41 7.31 -8.65 5.94
C ARG A 41 6.71 -9.79 5.11
N ARG A 42 7.52 -10.81 4.80
CA ARG A 42 7.00 -12.08 4.30
C ARG A 42 6.08 -12.72 5.35
N ARG A 43 4.83 -12.98 4.98
CA ARG A 43 3.81 -13.60 5.83
C ARG A 43 3.49 -15.00 5.36
N ARG A 44 3.17 -15.87 6.34
CA ARG A 44 2.71 -17.23 6.05
C ARG A 44 1.29 -17.27 5.50
N LEU A 45 0.42 -16.41 6.04
CA LEU A 45 -0.97 -16.27 5.65
C LEU A 45 -1.13 -15.06 4.72
N LYS A 46 -1.88 -15.25 3.63
CA LYS A 46 -2.26 -14.16 2.70
C LYS A 46 -2.95 -13.01 3.43
N ALA A 47 -3.90 -13.32 4.31
CA ALA A 47 -4.64 -12.33 5.09
C ALA A 47 -3.72 -11.42 5.93
N ALA A 48 -2.61 -11.95 6.48
CA ALA A 48 -1.66 -11.13 7.22
C ALA A 48 -0.89 -10.16 6.30
N ALA A 49 -0.59 -10.56 5.06
CA ALA A 49 0.00 -9.64 4.09
C ALA A 49 -1.01 -8.57 3.63
N GLU A 50 -2.29 -8.91 3.49
CA GLU A 50 -3.36 -7.94 3.23
C GLU A 50 -3.50 -6.93 4.39
N GLN A 51 -3.39 -7.38 5.65
CA GLN A 51 -3.37 -6.48 6.81
C GLN A 51 -2.17 -5.53 6.80
N ASP A 52 -0.97 -6.00 6.44
CA ASP A 52 0.20 -5.14 6.27
C ASP A 52 -0.07 -4.05 5.21
N ALA A 53 -0.72 -4.41 4.09
CA ALA A 53 -1.09 -3.48 3.04
C ALA A 53 -2.05 -2.38 3.54
N TRP A 54 -3.16 -2.77 4.19
CA TRP A 54 -4.12 -1.82 4.74
C TRP A 54 -3.52 -0.93 5.83
N SER A 55 -2.66 -1.49 6.69
CA SER A 55 -1.98 -0.72 7.74
C SER A 55 -1.05 0.34 7.14
N HIS A 56 -0.36 0.02 6.05
CA HIS A 56 0.48 0.97 5.34
C HIS A 56 -0.36 2.10 4.71
N CYS A 57 -1.44 1.77 4.01
CA CYS A 57 -2.36 2.76 3.44
C CYS A 57 -2.92 3.69 4.51
N ALA A 58 -3.39 3.15 5.64
CA ALA A 58 -3.95 3.94 6.73
C ALA A 58 -2.91 4.88 7.38
N ARG A 59 -1.64 4.46 7.45
CA ARG A 59 -0.58 5.25 8.09
C ARG A 59 0.05 6.29 7.16
N VAL A 60 0.17 6.00 5.87
CA VAL A 60 0.97 6.79 4.90
C VAL A 60 0.09 7.51 3.88
N GLY A 61 -1.18 7.13 3.71
CA GLY A 61 -2.07 7.71 2.70
C GLY A 61 -1.90 7.12 1.29
N CYS A 62 -1.12 6.05 1.13
CA CYS A 62 -1.00 5.34 -0.14
C CYS A 62 -2.32 4.62 -0.51
N ALA A 63 -2.59 4.48 -1.81
CA ALA A 63 -3.81 3.82 -2.30
C ALA A 63 -3.66 2.30 -2.38
N VAL A 64 -4.77 1.56 -2.30
CA VAL A 64 -4.80 0.11 -2.53
C VAL A 64 -5.06 -0.18 -4.01
N SER A 65 -4.34 -1.14 -4.58
CA SER A 65 -4.61 -1.68 -5.92
C SER A 65 -5.94 -2.44 -5.99
N VAL A 66 -6.51 -2.51 -7.18
CA VAL A 66 -7.69 -3.34 -7.46
C VAL A 66 -7.35 -4.29 -8.61
N PRO A 67 -7.30 -5.62 -8.38
CA PRO A 67 -7.45 -6.29 -7.09
C PRO A 67 -6.23 -6.08 -6.17
N LEU A 68 -6.45 -6.06 -4.84
CA LEU A 68 -5.38 -5.93 -3.84
C LEU A 68 -4.37 -7.09 -3.93
N VAL A 69 -4.88 -8.30 -4.11
CA VAL A 69 -4.05 -9.50 -4.27
C VAL A 69 -3.93 -9.79 -5.75
N ASN A 70 -2.71 -9.76 -6.26
CA ASN A 70 -2.46 -10.11 -7.66
C ASN A 70 -2.05 -11.59 -7.76
N PRO A 71 -2.90 -12.46 -8.33
CA PRO A 71 -2.56 -13.87 -8.54
C PRO A 71 -1.62 -14.10 -9.75
N ALA A 72 -1.41 -13.09 -10.60
CA ALA A 72 -0.87 -13.26 -11.95
C ALA A 72 0.47 -12.53 -12.20
N ARG A 73 1.13 -11.98 -11.18
CA ARG A 73 2.51 -11.48 -11.31
C ARG A 73 3.48 -12.52 -10.73
N TRP A 74 3.93 -13.38 -11.63
CA TRP A 74 5.00 -14.36 -11.49
C TRP A 74 6.35 -13.62 -11.45
#